data_AF-A0AAD8EKN9-F1
#
_entry.id   AF-A0AAD8EKN9-F1
#
_cell.length_a   1.000
_cell.length_b   1.000
_cell.length_c   1.000
_cell.angle_alpha   90.00
_cell.angle_beta   90.00
_cell.angle_gamma   90.00
#
_symmetry.space_group_name_H-M   'P 1'
#
loop_
_entity.id
_entity.type
_entity.pdbx_description
1 polymer ?
#
loop_
_entity_poly.entity_id
_entity_poly.type
_entity_poly.pdbx_seq_one_letter_code
_entity_poly.pdbx_strand_id
1 'polypeptide(L)' 'HGESEFNVKNIIGGDCGLTKNGEKYAEALASFIDDMQIPNLRVWTSQMLRTIETAKHFKYPQEKWQILDEMKL' A
#
# COMPACT_ATOMS: atom_id res chain seq x y z
N HIS A 1 -0.24 1.20 -4.13
CA HIS A 1 -0.87 0.09 -3.39
C HIS A 1 -0.93 -1.13 -4.30
N GLY A 2 -1.04 -2.34 -3.75
CA GLY A 2 -1.41 -3.52 -4.52
C GLY A 2 -2.83 -3.41 -5.10
N GLU A 3 -3.22 -4.34 -5.97
CA GLU A 3 -4.56 -4.37 -6.58
C GLU A 3 -5.66 -4.39 -5.50
N SER A 4 -6.65 -3.50 -5.63
CA SER A 4 -7.80 -3.41 -4.73
C SER A 4 -9.08 -4.01 -5.32
N GLU A 5 -10.06 -4.32 -4.46
CA GLU A 5 -11.38 -4.81 -4.88
C GLU A 5 -12.11 -3.84 -5.85
N PHE A 6 -11.84 -2.54 -5.74
CA PHE A 6 -12.40 -1.53 -6.65
C PHE A 6 -11.64 -1.45 -7.98
N ASN A 7 -10.34 -1.76 -8.00
CA ASN A 7 -9.61 -1.88 -9.26
C ASN A 7 -10.20 -2.99 -10.14
N VAL A 8 -10.51 -4.16 -9.56
CA VAL A 8 -11.16 -5.28 -10.29
C VAL A 8 -12.52 -4.89 -10.86
N LYS A 9 -13.24 -3.99 -10.19
CA LYS A 9 -14.57 -3.52 -10.58
C LYS A 9 -14.56 -2.25 -11.43
N ASN A 10 -13.38 -1.69 -11.74
CA ASN A 10 -13.21 -0.38 -12.40
C ASN A 10 -13.97 0.76 -11.69
N ILE A 11 -14.02 0.74 -10.36
CA ILE A 11 -14.60 1.82 -9.55
C ILE A 11 -13.47 2.79 -9.18
N ILE A 12 -13.69 4.08 -9.43
CA ILE A 12 -12.73 5.15 -9.11
C ILE A 12 -13.01 5.67 -7.70
N GLY A 13 -11.95 5.97 -6.94
CA GLY A 13 -12.07 6.52 -5.59
C GLY A 13 -12.46 5.49 -4.53
N GLY A 14 -13.04 5.96 -3.43
CA GLY A 14 -13.47 5.14 -2.30
C GLY A 14 -12.33 4.51 -1.50
N ASP A 15 -12.69 3.72 -0.50
CA ASP A 15 -11.73 3.14 0.45
C ASP A 15 -12.00 1.65 0.66
N CYS A 16 -11.51 0.82 -0.26
CA CYS A 16 -11.59 -0.63 -0.18
C CYS A 16 -10.21 -1.26 0.06
N GLY A 17 -10.22 -2.50 0.56
CA GLY A 17 -9.01 -3.28 0.77
C GLY A 17 -8.44 -3.92 -0.49
N LEU A 18 -7.34 -4.63 -0.31
CA LEU A 18 -6.62 -5.41 -1.32
C LEU A 18 -7.38 -6.68 -1.72
N THR A 19 -7.17 -7.10 -2.97
CA THR A 19 -7.53 -8.45 -3.42
C THR A 19 -6.49 -9.46 -2.91
N LYS A 20 -6.74 -10.76 -3.13
CA LYS A 20 -5.72 -11.81 -2.90
C LYS A 20 -4.44 -11.59 -3.70
N ASN A 21 -4.51 -10.98 -4.89
CA ASN A 21 -3.33 -10.67 -5.69
C ASN A 21 -2.64 -9.41 -5.16
N GLY A 22 -3.40 -8.40 -4.73
CA GLY A 22 -2.87 -7.23 -4.03
C GLY A 22 -2.08 -7.61 -2.78
N GLU A 23 -2.58 -8.61 -2.03
CA GLU A 23 -1.89 -9.15 -0.86
C GLU A 23 -0.55 -9.82 -1.22
N LYS A 24 -0.52 -10.68 -2.24
CA LYS A 24 0.73 -11.30 -2.73
C LYS A 24 1.74 -10.25 -3.19
N TYR A 25 1.26 -9.18 -3.84
CA TYR A 25 2.11 -8.05 -4.21
C TYR A 25 2.70 -7.36 -2.98
N ALA A 26 1.91 -7.16 -1.92
CA ALA A 26 2.38 -6.54 -0.68
C ALA A 26 3.49 -7.36 -0.01
N GLU A 27 3.32 -8.68 0.07
CA GLU A 27 4.35 -9.60 0.59
C GLU A 27 5.63 -9.56 -0.26
N ALA A 28 5.50 -9.66 -1.58
CA ALA A 28 6.63 -9.63 -2.50
C ALA A 28 7.39 -8.29 -2.45
N LEU A 29 6.66 -7.17 -2.35
CA LEU A 29 7.26 -5.85 -2.25
C LEU A 29 8.05 -5.69 -0.94
N ALA A 30 7.51 -6.15 0.19
CA ALA A 30 8.23 -6.11 1.47
C ALA A 30 9.52 -6.93 1.41
N SER A 31 9.47 -8.15 0.85
CA SER A 31 10.67 -8.97 0.65
C SER A 31 11.70 -8.30 -0.25
N PHE A 32 11.26 -7.73 -1.37
CA PHE A 32 12.15 -7.04 -2.31
C PHE A 32 12.87 -5.86 -1.66
N ILE A 33 12.14 -5.04 -0.89
CA ILE A 33 12.71 -3.89 -0.20
C ILE A 33 13.66 -4.30 0.92
N ASP A 34 13.37 -5.41 1.61
CA ASP A 34 14.29 -5.99 2.60
C ASP A 34 15.64 -6.38 1.99
N ASP A 35 15.64 -6.96 0.78
CA ASP A 35 16.86 -7.36 0.09
C ASP A 35 17.73 -6.17 -0.34
N MET A 36 17.13 -4.98 -0.52
CA MET A 36 17.86 -3.78 -0.92
C MET A 36 18.72 -3.16 0.19
N GLN A 37 18.50 -3.52 1.46
CA GLN A 37 19.28 -3.05 2.61
C GLN A 37 19.41 -1.51 2.66
N ILE A 38 18.32 -0.80 2.39
CA ILE A 38 18.31 0.67 2.30
C ILE A 38 18.49 1.28 3.72
N PRO A 39 19.55 2.06 3.98
CA PRO A 39 19.76 2.67 5.29
C PRO A 39 18.71 3.73 5.60
N ASN A 40 18.22 3.74 6.85
CA ASN A 40 17.23 4.72 7.35
C ASN A 40 15.93 4.79 6.55
N LEU A 41 15.54 3.69 5.90
CA LEU A 41 14.29 3.63 5.13
C LEU A 41 13.07 3.93 6.02
N ARG A 42 12.16 4.76 5.49
CA ARG A 42 10.82 5.01 6.03
C ARG A 42 9.77 4.72 4.97
N VAL A 43 8.62 4.23 5.39
CA VAL A 43 7.50 3.92 4.50
C VAL A 43 6.40 4.93 4.73
N TRP A 44 5.98 5.61 3.66
CA TRP A 44 4.85 6.53 3.72
C TRP A 44 3.66 5.94 2.97
N THR A 45 2.49 6.05 3.59
CA THR A 45 1.22 5.63 3.02
C THR A 45 0.24 6.80 3.02
N SER A 46 -0.78 6.71 2.18
CA SER A 46 -1.98 7.52 2.36
C SER A 46 -2.75 7.05 3.61
N GLN A 47 -3.88 7.67 3.92
CA GLN A 47 -4.80 7.14 4.92
C GLN A 47 -5.72 6.04 4.37
N MET A 48 -5.66 5.74 3.07
CA MET A 48 -6.53 4.76 2.43
C MET A 48 -6.10 3.33 2.75
N LEU A 49 -7.08 2.47 3.06
CA LEU A 49 -6.94 1.09 3.52
C LEU A 49 -5.99 0.29 2.62
N ARG A 50 -6.19 0.30 1.30
CA ARG A 50 -5.32 -0.41 0.34
C ARG A 50 -3.85 -0.03 0.43
N THR A 51 -3.50 1.22 0.75
CA THR A 51 -2.10 1.63 0.91
C THR A 51 -1.53 1.15 2.23
N ILE A 52 -2.34 1.18 3.30
CA ILE A 52 -1.97 0.68 4.63
C ILE A 52 -1.77 -0.84 4.59
N GLU A 53 -2.68 -1.58 3.95
CA GLU A 53 -2.57 -3.03 3.78
C GLU A 53 -1.36 -3.41 2.91
N THR A 54 -1.04 -2.62 1.88
CA THR A 54 0.19 -2.84 1.10
C THR A 54 1.44 -2.70 1.96
N ALA A 55 1.42 -1.77 2.92
CA ALA A 55 2.56 -1.50 3.78
C ALA A 55 2.66 -2.44 5.00
N LYS A 56 1.66 -3.29 5.27
CA LYS A 56 1.57 -4.03 6.54
C LYS A 56 2.72 -5.02 6.78
N HIS A 57 3.37 -5.48 5.71
CA HIS A 57 4.48 -6.45 5.78
C HIS A 57 5.86 -5.80 5.91
N PHE A 58 5.95 -4.46 5.80
CA PHE A 58 7.21 -3.76 5.99
C PHE A 58 7.57 -3.67 7.46
N LYS A 59 8.83 -4.02 7.80
CA LYS A 59 9.39 -3.91 9.15
C LYS A 59 9.92 -2.51 9.52
N TYR A 60 9.81 -1.55 8.61
CA TYR A 60 10.35 -0.20 8.75
C TYR A 60 9.35 0.75 9.39
N PRO A 61 9.79 1.89 9.96
CA PRO A 61 8.89 2.93 10.44
C PRO A 61 7.90 3.36 9.34
N GLN A 62 6.63 3.40 9.70
CA GLN A 62 5.55 3.73 8.77
C GLN A 62 4.83 5.00 9.22
N GLU A 63 4.51 5.89 8.27
CA GLU A 63 3.75 7.11 8.52
C GLU A 63 2.59 7.21 7.52
N LYS A 64 1.45 7.72 8.01
CA LYS A 64 0.24 7.92 7.21
C LYS A 64 0.05 9.42 6.96
N TRP A 65 -0.13 9.79 5.71
CA TRP A 65 -0.20 11.18 5.29
C TRP A 65 -1.46 11.43 4.47
N GLN A 66 -2.35 12.28 4.97
CA GLN A 66 -3.61 12.64 4.28
C GLN A 66 -3.38 13.26 2.90
N ILE A 67 -2.30 14.01 2.72
CA ILE A 67 -1.97 14.64 1.42
C ILE A 67 -1.64 13.61 0.33
N LEU A 68 -1.41 12.34 0.70
CA LEU A 68 -1.21 11.24 -0.24
C LEU A 68 -2.51 10.50 -0.57
N ASP A 69 -3.66 10.90 -0.01
CA ASP A 69 -4.95 10.32 -0.36
C ASP A 69 -5.27 10.54 -1.85
N GLU A 70 -5.93 9.56 -2.47
CA GLU A 70 -6.38 9.70 -3.85
C GLU A 70 -7.27 10.94 -4.01
N MET A 71 -7.13 11.61 -5.16
CA MET A 71 -7.94 12.79 -5.47
C MET A 71 -9.42 12.44 -5.38
N LYS A 72 -10.16 13.24 -4.61
CA LYS A 72 -11.61 13.20 -4.62
C LYS A 72 -12.07 13.91 -5.90
N LEU A 73 -12.69 13.17 -6.81
CA LEU A 73 -13.44 13.74 -7.94
C LEU A 73 -14.71 14.43 -7.44
#